data_AF-A0AAW9KI32-F1
#
_entry.id   AF-A0AAW9KI32-F1
#
_cell.length_a   1.000
_cell.length_b   1.000
_cell.length_c   1.000
_cell.angle_alpha   90.00
_cell.angle_beta   90.00
_cell.angle_gamma   90.00
#
_symmetry.space_group_name_H-M   'P 1'
#
loop_
_entity.id
_entity.type
_entity.pdbx_description
1 polymer ?
#
loop_
_entity_poly.entity_id
_entity_poly.type
_entity_poly.pdbx_seq_one_letter_code
_entity_poly.pdbx_strand_id
1 'polypeptide(L)'
;AYIYTTKDKIKGAGGLPYGINGSTMLMLSGGIDSPVAGYLMARRGVELHCVYYHSHPYTSERAKDKVKDLAKILSTYTERVNLHIVPFTEIQMAIINGCREDELTIIMRRFMMRVACSLSEKYGIQSVASGESIGQVASQTMEGLMVSNDCADRPVFRPLIAMDKTDIMDIAREIGTYETSI
;
A
#
# COMPACT_ATOMS: atom_id res chain seq x y z
N ALA A 1 36.58 -26.38 -4.57
CA ALA A 1 36.37 -25.84 -3.21
C ALA A 1 35.94 -24.38 -3.33
N TYR A 2 34.96 -23.93 -2.54
CA TYR A 2 34.63 -22.50 -2.43
C TYR A 2 35.41 -21.92 -1.25
N ILE A 3 36.13 -20.81 -1.47
CA ILE A 3 36.92 -20.11 -0.45
C ILE A 3 36.35 -18.69 -0.34
N TYR A 4 36.00 -18.26 0.88
CA TYR A 4 35.50 -16.92 1.17
C TYR A 4 35.97 -16.48 2.56
N THR A 5 36.05 -15.16 2.76
CA THR A 5 36.39 -14.54 4.05
C THR A 5 35.15 -13.94 4.71
N THR A 6 35.27 -13.53 5.97
CA THR A 6 34.21 -12.77 6.66
C THR A 6 33.92 -11.43 5.98
N LYS A 7 34.90 -10.83 5.28
CA LYS A 7 34.71 -9.59 4.52
C LYS A 7 33.89 -9.80 3.25
N ASP A 8 33.88 -11.02 2.70
CA ASP A 8 33.12 -11.37 1.50
C ASP A 8 31.65 -11.69 1.81
N LYS A 9 31.27 -11.76 3.10
CA LYS A 9 29.89 -12.00 3.52
C LYS A 9 29.07 -10.72 3.45
N ILE A 10 28.34 -10.56 2.35
CA ILE A 10 27.36 -9.49 2.19
C ILE A 10 26.02 -9.98 2.74
N LYS A 11 25.44 -9.23 3.69
CA LYS A 11 24.09 -9.50 4.17
C LYS A 11 23.10 -9.12 3.05
N GLY A 12 22.38 -10.11 2.52
CA GLY A 12 21.29 -9.88 1.59
C GLY A 12 20.04 -9.32 2.29
N ALA A 13 19.01 -9.02 1.50
CA ALA A 13 17.73 -8.47 1.99
C ALA A 13 17.00 -9.39 3.02
N GLY A 14 17.33 -10.68 3.03
CA GLY A 14 16.67 -11.70 3.85
C GLY A 14 15.21 -11.88 3.43
N GLY A 15 14.35 -12.30 4.36
CA GLY A 15 12.93 -12.54 4.06
C GLY A 15 12.70 -13.87 3.34
N LEU A 16 11.63 -13.92 2.54
CA LEU A 16 11.22 -15.08 1.75
C LEU A 16 11.27 -14.76 0.25
N PRO A 17 11.55 -15.76 -0.61
CA PRO A 17 11.51 -15.57 -2.07
C PRO A 17 10.18 -14.96 -2.53
N TYR A 18 10.24 -13.98 -3.42
CA TYR A 18 9.07 -13.26 -3.93
C TYR A 18 8.09 -14.21 -4.65
N GLY A 19 6.78 -14.02 -4.44
CA GLY A 19 5.72 -14.78 -5.10
C GLY A 19 5.37 -16.15 -4.51
N ILE A 20 6.12 -16.67 -3.52
CA ILE A 20 5.85 -18.00 -2.96
C ILE A 20 4.60 -18.06 -2.08
N ASN A 21 4.12 -16.91 -1.59
CA ASN A 21 3.00 -16.82 -0.63
C ASN A 21 1.78 -16.10 -1.23
N GLY A 22 1.52 -16.31 -2.52
CA GLY A 22 0.39 -15.70 -3.23
C GLY A 22 0.61 -14.20 -3.47
N SER A 23 -0.48 -13.46 -3.60
CA SER A 23 -0.46 -12.05 -4.02
C SER A 23 -1.42 -11.17 -3.20
N THR A 24 -1.10 -9.88 -3.12
CA THR A 24 -1.93 -8.88 -2.44
C THR A 24 -2.15 -7.64 -3.30
N MET A 25 -3.34 -7.04 -3.18
CA MET A 25 -3.65 -5.73 -3.73
C MET A 25 -3.28 -4.66 -2.71
N LEU A 26 -2.11 -4.07 -2.87
CA LEU A 26 -1.63 -2.93 -2.11
C LEU A 26 -2.37 -1.65 -2.53
N MET A 27 -3.06 -1.02 -1.58
CA MET A 27 -3.57 0.35 -1.76
C MET A 27 -2.40 1.34 -1.68
N LEU A 28 -1.80 1.61 -2.84
CA LEU A 28 -0.62 2.47 -2.98
C LEU A 28 -1.06 3.94 -3.09
N SER A 29 -0.49 4.77 -2.23
CA SER A 29 -0.65 6.23 -2.23
C SER A 29 0.69 6.92 -2.48
N GLY A 30 0.65 8.23 -2.72
CA GLY A 30 1.86 9.06 -2.84
C GLY A 30 2.54 9.36 -1.50
N GLY A 31 2.05 8.83 -0.38
CA GLY A 31 2.64 9.03 0.94
C GLY A 31 3.66 7.95 1.33
N ILE A 32 4.32 8.17 2.46
CA ILE A 32 5.46 7.36 2.94
C ILE A 32 5.06 5.92 3.29
N ASP A 33 3.86 5.72 3.82
CA ASP A 33 3.51 4.50 4.55
C ASP A 33 3.18 3.34 3.59
N SER A 34 2.40 3.59 2.54
CA SER A 34 1.97 2.52 1.63
C SER A 34 3.12 1.82 0.87
N PRO A 35 4.17 2.51 0.38
CA PRO A 35 5.35 1.83 -0.18
C PRO A 35 6.05 0.92 0.84
N VAL A 36 6.21 1.38 2.08
CA VAL A 36 6.83 0.57 3.15
C VAL A 36 6.00 -0.68 3.43
N ALA A 37 4.67 -0.55 3.50
CA ALA A 37 3.78 -1.70 3.62
C ALA A 37 3.94 -2.70 2.47
N GLY A 38 4.04 -2.20 1.23
CA GLY A 38 4.32 -3.02 0.04
C GLY A 38 5.63 -3.79 0.16
N TYR A 39 6.72 -3.11 0.52
CA TYR A 39 8.02 -3.73 0.74
C TYR A 39 7.97 -4.83 1.81
N LEU A 40 7.31 -4.59 2.95
CA LEU A 40 7.19 -5.59 4.01
C LEU A 40 6.38 -6.82 3.57
N MET A 41 5.33 -6.65 2.77
CA MET A 41 4.60 -7.77 2.15
C MET A 41 5.50 -8.56 1.18
N ALA A 42 6.24 -7.87 0.31
CA ALA A 42 7.18 -8.49 -0.61
C ALA A 42 8.27 -9.30 0.11
N ARG A 43 8.79 -8.80 1.24
CA ARG A 43 9.75 -9.53 2.10
C ARG A 43 9.19 -10.82 2.69
N ARG A 44 7.86 -10.95 2.76
CA ARG A 44 7.18 -12.19 3.16
C ARG A 44 6.84 -13.08 1.96
N GLY A 45 7.42 -12.81 0.79
CA GLY A 45 7.21 -13.61 -0.41
C GLY A 45 5.85 -13.41 -1.05
N VAL A 46 5.18 -12.29 -0.77
CA VAL A 46 3.87 -11.96 -1.34
C VAL A 46 4.04 -11.08 -2.57
N GLU A 47 3.45 -11.49 -3.69
CA GLU A 47 3.44 -10.72 -4.94
C GLU A 47 2.58 -9.46 -4.80
N LEU A 48 3.06 -8.34 -5.36
CA LEU A 48 2.40 -7.04 -5.27
C LEU A 48 1.64 -6.69 -6.55
N HIS A 49 0.34 -6.47 -6.37
CA HIS A 49 -0.47 -5.64 -7.26
C HIS A 49 -0.78 -4.34 -6.52
N CYS A 50 -0.62 -3.21 -7.17
CA CYS A 50 -0.86 -1.89 -6.58
C CYS A 50 -2.13 -1.30 -7.19
N VAL A 51 -3.00 -0.73 -6.36
CA VAL A 51 -4.11 0.13 -6.79
C VAL A 51 -3.87 1.56 -6.31
N TYR A 52 -3.96 2.50 -7.24
CA TYR A 52 -3.93 3.94 -6.98
C TYR A 52 -5.24 4.57 -7.40
N TYR A 53 -5.84 5.35 -6.49
CA TYR A 53 -7.09 6.05 -6.72
C TYR A 53 -6.78 7.47 -7.17
N HIS A 54 -7.14 7.79 -8.40
CA HIS A 54 -6.88 9.07 -9.03
C HIS A 54 -8.18 9.84 -9.21
N SER A 55 -8.29 11.02 -8.60
CA SER A 55 -9.48 11.85 -8.63
C SER A 55 -9.21 13.17 -9.35
N HIS A 56 -9.06 13.16 -10.68
CA HIS A 56 -8.92 14.40 -11.45
C HIS A 56 -10.20 15.24 -11.39
N PRO A 57 -10.17 16.59 -11.21
CA PRO A 57 -9.00 17.47 -11.12
C PRO A 57 -8.43 17.67 -9.70
N TYR A 58 -9.01 17.04 -8.68
CA TYR A 58 -8.60 17.17 -7.28
C TYR A 58 -7.20 16.59 -7.00
N THR A 59 -6.77 15.61 -7.78
CA THR A 59 -5.39 15.09 -7.77
C THR A 59 -4.66 15.47 -9.05
N SER A 60 -3.44 16.00 -8.92
CA SER A 60 -2.60 16.41 -10.05
C SER A 60 -1.99 15.21 -10.80
N GLU A 61 -1.62 15.40 -12.08
CA GLU A 61 -0.81 14.41 -12.81
C GLU A 61 0.53 14.15 -12.09
N ARG A 62 1.09 15.15 -11.40
CA ARG A 62 2.29 14.98 -10.57
C ARG A 62 2.09 13.95 -9.46
N ALA A 63 0.90 13.88 -8.84
CA ALA A 63 0.61 12.87 -7.81
C ALA A 63 0.55 11.47 -8.41
N LYS A 64 0.03 11.33 -9.63
CA LYS A 64 0.02 10.07 -10.37
C LYS A 64 1.43 9.64 -10.78
N ASP A 65 2.26 10.57 -11.27
CA ASP A 65 3.66 10.27 -11.60
C ASP A 65 4.48 9.91 -10.36
N LYS A 66 4.26 10.62 -9.23
CA LYS A 66 4.83 10.25 -7.92
C LYS A 66 4.54 8.79 -7.56
N VAL A 67 3.30 8.34 -7.74
CA VAL A 67 2.93 6.96 -7.43
C VAL A 67 3.54 5.95 -8.41
N LYS A 68 3.70 6.29 -9.68
CA LYS A 68 4.45 5.45 -10.64
C LYS A 68 5.91 5.32 -10.22
N ASP A 69 6.54 6.41 -9.79
CA ASP A 69 7.93 6.39 -9.32
C ASP A 69 8.08 5.53 -8.07
N LEU A 70 7.15 5.62 -7.11
CA LEU A 70 7.12 4.73 -5.94
C LEU A 70 6.95 3.26 -6.33
N ALA A 71 6.05 2.95 -7.27
CA ALA A 71 5.90 1.59 -7.78
C ALA A 71 7.17 1.08 -8.49
N LYS A 72 7.88 1.96 -9.20
CA LYS A 72 9.16 1.64 -9.83
C LYS A 72 10.25 1.37 -8.80
N ILE A 73 10.33 2.15 -7.72
CA ILE A 73 11.27 1.89 -6.62
C ILE A 73 10.97 0.53 -6.00
N LEU A 74 9.70 0.22 -5.70
CA LEU A 74 9.30 -1.09 -5.19
C LEU A 74 9.68 -2.22 -6.15
N SER A 75 9.58 -2.01 -7.47
CA SER A 75 9.99 -3.02 -8.46
C SER A 75 11.46 -3.41 -8.40
N THR A 76 12.33 -2.65 -7.72
CA THR A 76 13.73 -3.05 -7.49
C THR A 76 13.89 -4.13 -6.42
N TYR A 77 12.89 -4.29 -5.55
CA TYR A 77 12.85 -5.30 -4.48
C TYR A 77 11.97 -6.51 -4.83
N THR A 78 11.33 -6.47 -6.00
CA THR A 78 10.40 -7.49 -6.49
C THR A 78 10.76 -7.86 -7.92
N GLU A 79 10.14 -8.88 -8.50
CA GLU A 79 10.34 -9.16 -9.94
C GLU A 79 9.49 -8.22 -10.82
N ARG A 80 8.24 -7.97 -10.43
CA ARG A 80 7.30 -7.11 -11.14
C ARG A 80 6.31 -6.47 -10.17
N VAL A 81 5.82 -5.28 -10.53
CA VAL A 81 4.74 -4.58 -9.84
C VAL A 81 3.70 -4.15 -10.86
N ASN A 82 2.47 -4.64 -10.73
CA ASN A 82 1.35 -4.18 -11.55
C ASN A 82 0.71 -2.95 -10.90
N LEU A 83 0.58 -1.82 -11.61
CA LEU A 83 -0.09 -0.63 -11.08
C LEU A 83 -1.42 -0.37 -11.78
N HIS A 84 -2.52 -0.53 -11.05
CA HIS A 84 -3.87 -0.24 -11.46
C HIS A 84 -4.25 1.19 -11.06
N ILE A 85 -4.45 2.08 -12.05
CA ILE A 85 -4.90 3.45 -11.80
C ILE A 85 -6.41 3.51 -11.99
N VAL A 86 -7.13 3.80 -10.91
CA VAL A 86 -8.60 3.83 -10.88
C VAL A 86 -9.10 5.27 -10.82
N PRO A 87 -9.93 5.72 -11.78
CA PRO A 87 -10.65 6.98 -11.66
C PRO A 87 -11.62 6.94 -10.46
N PHE A 88 -11.48 7.88 -9.53
CA PHE A 88 -12.24 7.89 -8.28
C PHE A 88 -13.05 9.18 -8.07
N THR A 89 -12.98 10.13 -9.02
CA THR A 89 -13.65 11.44 -8.93
C THR A 89 -15.16 11.34 -8.71
N GLU A 90 -15.86 10.53 -9.50
CA GLU A 90 -17.33 10.45 -9.41
C GLU A 90 -17.78 9.90 -8.05
N ILE A 91 -17.11 8.86 -7.56
CA ILE A 91 -17.35 8.29 -6.23
C ILE A 91 -17.07 9.34 -5.15
N GLN A 92 -15.94 10.03 -5.24
CA GLN A 92 -15.57 11.08 -4.30
C GLN A 92 -16.61 12.20 -4.24
N MET A 93 -17.07 12.68 -5.40
CA MET A 93 -18.09 13.74 -5.47
C MET A 93 -19.45 13.28 -4.92
N ALA A 94 -19.85 12.04 -5.19
CA ALA A 94 -21.07 11.48 -4.64
C ALA A 94 -21.03 11.41 -3.10
N ILE A 95 -19.87 11.05 -2.52
CA ILE A 95 -19.67 11.02 -1.08
C ILE A 95 -19.72 12.45 -0.50
N ILE A 96 -19.02 13.41 -1.10
CA ILE A 96 -19.01 14.82 -0.66
C ILE A 96 -20.42 15.42 -0.66
N ASN A 97 -21.22 15.14 -1.69
CA ASN A 97 -22.56 15.72 -1.84
C ASN A 97 -23.64 14.98 -1.03
N GLY A 98 -23.42 13.71 -0.70
CA GLY A 98 -24.45 12.81 -0.16
C GLY A 98 -24.23 12.35 1.27
N CYS A 99 -23.09 12.65 1.89
CA CYS A 99 -22.72 12.16 3.21
C CYS A 99 -22.36 13.29 4.17
N ARG A 100 -22.39 12.99 5.47
CA ARG A 100 -21.99 13.94 6.51
C ARG A 100 -20.49 14.21 6.46
N GLU A 101 -20.09 15.44 6.77
CA GLU A 101 -18.71 15.90 6.68
C GLU A 101 -17.75 15.09 7.56
N ASP A 102 -18.19 14.72 8.76
CA ASP A 102 -17.45 13.91 9.73
C ASP A 102 -17.28 12.44 9.33
N GLU A 103 -18.03 11.96 8.32
CA GLU A 103 -18.01 10.58 7.85
C GLU A 103 -17.29 10.42 6.49
N LEU A 104 -16.94 11.52 5.81
CA LEU A 104 -16.41 11.49 4.44
C LEU A 104 -15.18 10.59 4.30
N THR A 105 -14.21 10.71 5.23
CA THR A 105 -12.96 9.93 5.15
C THR A 105 -13.21 8.43 5.31
N ILE A 106 -14.05 8.03 6.25
CA ILE A 106 -14.30 6.61 6.50
C ILE A 106 -15.13 5.98 5.37
N ILE A 107 -16.10 6.72 4.83
CA ILE A 107 -16.90 6.27 3.68
C ILE A 107 -16.01 6.15 2.43
N MET A 108 -15.14 7.14 2.19
CA MET A 108 -14.16 7.09 1.09
C MET A 108 -13.25 5.85 1.20
N ARG A 109 -12.71 5.55 2.39
CA ARG A 109 -11.93 4.33 2.63
C ARG A 109 -12.71 3.06 2.33
N ARG A 110 -13.99 2.98 2.72
CA ARG A 110 -14.85 1.82 2.41
C ARG A 110 -15.00 1.61 0.90
N PHE A 111 -15.19 2.68 0.12
CA PHE A 111 -15.27 2.55 -1.34
C PHE A 111 -13.93 2.16 -1.96
N MET A 112 -12.81 2.72 -1.50
CA MET A 112 -11.49 2.29 -1.92
C MET A 112 -11.28 0.80 -1.62
N MET A 113 -11.60 0.34 -0.41
CA MET A 113 -11.49 -1.07 -0.03
C MET A 113 -12.35 -1.98 -0.91
N ARG A 114 -13.59 -1.61 -1.20
CA ARG A 114 -14.47 -2.35 -2.12
C ARG A 114 -13.90 -2.46 -3.53
N VAL A 115 -13.34 -1.37 -4.05
CA VAL A 115 -12.67 -1.37 -5.35
C VAL A 115 -11.42 -2.26 -5.32
N ALA A 116 -10.61 -2.20 -4.27
CA ALA A 116 -9.46 -3.08 -4.10
C ALA A 116 -9.88 -4.55 -4.10
N CYS A 117 -10.94 -4.91 -3.35
CA CYS A 117 -11.48 -6.27 -3.31
C CYS A 117 -12.02 -6.71 -4.68
N SER A 118 -12.76 -5.84 -5.37
CA SER A 118 -13.29 -6.15 -6.72
C SER A 118 -12.17 -6.34 -7.76
N LEU A 119 -11.11 -5.54 -7.71
CA LEU A 119 -9.92 -5.76 -8.54
C LEU A 119 -9.21 -7.04 -8.15
N SER A 120 -9.09 -7.31 -6.85
CA SER A 120 -8.49 -8.55 -6.38
C SER A 120 -9.26 -9.78 -6.88
N GLU A 121 -10.59 -9.73 -6.91
CA GLU A 121 -11.40 -10.81 -7.49
C GLU A 121 -11.11 -11.00 -8.97
N LYS A 122 -11.14 -9.89 -9.73
CA LYS A 122 -10.90 -9.90 -11.18
C LYS A 122 -9.54 -10.48 -11.56
N TYR A 123 -8.52 -10.25 -10.76
CA TYR A 123 -7.14 -10.67 -11.04
C TYR A 123 -6.70 -11.90 -10.22
N GLY A 124 -7.59 -12.54 -9.45
CA GLY A 124 -7.27 -13.75 -8.68
C GLY A 124 -6.31 -13.52 -7.51
N ILE A 125 -6.39 -12.36 -6.86
CA ILE A 125 -5.50 -11.90 -5.79
C ILE A 125 -6.10 -12.21 -4.42
N GLN A 126 -5.29 -12.78 -3.52
CA GLN A 126 -5.76 -13.43 -2.29
C GLN A 126 -6.08 -12.44 -1.16
N SER A 127 -5.45 -11.26 -1.15
CA SER A 127 -5.62 -10.28 -0.06
C SER A 127 -5.58 -8.83 -0.55
N VAL A 128 -5.87 -7.91 0.36
CA VAL A 128 -5.61 -6.46 0.22
C VAL A 128 -4.55 -6.08 1.26
N ALA A 129 -3.67 -5.13 0.94
CA ALA A 129 -2.72 -4.56 1.90
C ALA A 129 -2.86 -3.04 1.97
N SER A 130 -2.67 -2.46 3.16
CA SER A 130 -2.68 -1.02 3.38
C SER A 130 -1.49 -0.57 4.24
N GLY A 131 -1.10 0.69 4.08
CA GLY A 131 -0.13 1.36 4.96
C GLY A 131 -0.77 1.95 6.23
N GLU A 132 -1.84 1.36 6.75
CA GLU A 132 -2.49 1.85 7.97
C GLU A 132 -1.67 1.48 9.22
N SER A 133 -1.47 2.46 10.11
CA SER A 133 -0.89 2.32 11.45
C SER A 133 -1.89 2.82 12.49
N ILE A 134 -1.97 2.20 13.66
CA ILE A 134 -3.01 2.58 14.63
C ILE A 134 -2.68 3.89 15.34
N GLY A 135 -3.66 4.78 15.48
CA GLY A 135 -3.50 6.02 16.24
C GLY A 135 -2.68 7.13 15.57
N GLN A 136 -2.27 6.96 14.31
CA GLN A 136 -1.49 7.98 13.58
C GLN A 136 -2.38 9.09 13.00
N VAL A 137 -3.58 8.77 12.53
CA VAL A 137 -4.59 9.74 12.07
C VAL A 137 -5.98 9.38 12.57
N ALA A 138 -6.91 10.35 12.56
CA ALA A 138 -8.27 10.18 13.06
C ALA A 138 -9.04 9.02 12.39
N SER A 139 -8.73 8.69 11.14
CA SER A 139 -9.38 7.57 10.43
C SER A 139 -8.82 6.18 10.79
N GLN A 140 -7.77 6.10 11.61
CA GLN A 140 -7.06 4.88 11.98
C GLN A 140 -7.21 4.56 13.48
N THR A 141 -8.42 4.76 14.03
CA THR A 141 -8.81 4.19 15.32
C THR A 141 -9.23 2.73 15.15
N MET A 142 -9.38 1.99 16.26
CA MET A 142 -9.92 0.62 16.20
C MET A 142 -11.28 0.57 15.49
N GLU A 143 -12.16 1.52 15.80
CA GLU A 143 -13.49 1.66 15.18
C GLU A 143 -13.39 1.96 13.69
N GLY A 144 -12.51 2.88 13.29
CA GLY A 144 -12.25 3.18 11.89
C GLY A 144 -11.74 1.96 11.11
N LEU A 145 -10.85 1.19 11.73
CA LEU A 145 -10.35 -0.06 11.13
C LEU A 145 -11.46 -1.10 11.00
N MET A 146 -12.30 -1.29 12.03
CA MET A 146 -13.47 -2.19 11.96
C MET A 146 -14.41 -1.80 10.82
N VAL A 147 -14.77 -0.52 10.73
CA VAL A 147 -15.67 -0.01 9.69
C VAL A 147 -15.05 -0.12 8.29
N SER A 148 -13.75 0.10 8.14
CA SER A 148 -13.06 -0.10 6.86
C SER A 148 -13.04 -1.59 6.47
N ASN A 149 -12.76 -2.47 7.44
CA ASN A 149 -12.61 -3.91 7.21
C ASN A 149 -13.93 -4.64 6.93
N ASP A 150 -15.05 -4.14 7.46
CA ASP A 150 -16.39 -4.71 7.28
C ASP A 150 -16.84 -4.80 5.81
N CYS A 151 -16.25 -3.99 4.92
CA CYS A 151 -16.55 -4.05 3.50
C CYS A 151 -15.56 -4.89 2.66
N ALA A 152 -14.57 -5.53 3.30
CA ALA A 152 -13.64 -6.43 2.65
C ALA A 152 -14.16 -7.88 2.66
N ASP A 153 -14.01 -8.58 1.54
CA ASP A 153 -14.36 -10.00 1.37
C ASP A 153 -13.17 -10.95 1.53
N ARG A 154 -11.98 -10.40 1.78
CA ARG A 154 -10.69 -11.10 1.86
C ARG A 154 -9.81 -10.49 2.94
N PRO A 155 -8.72 -11.16 3.37
CA PRO A 155 -7.83 -10.63 4.39
C PRO A 155 -7.26 -9.26 4.01
N VAL A 156 -7.27 -8.33 4.98
CA VAL A 156 -6.65 -7.01 4.85
C VAL A 156 -5.41 -6.95 5.73
N PHE A 157 -4.23 -7.01 5.12
CA PHE A 157 -2.96 -6.93 5.82
C PHE A 157 -2.57 -5.47 6.09
N ARG A 158 -2.13 -5.21 7.32
CA ARG A 158 -1.67 -3.89 7.78
C ARG A 158 -0.27 -4.03 8.38
N PRO A 159 0.78 -4.14 7.55
CA PRO A 159 2.13 -4.43 8.03
C PRO A 159 2.67 -3.41 9.03
N LEU A 160 2.15 -2.18 8.99
CA LEU A 160 2.59 -1.05 9.80
C LEU A 160 1.72 -0.84 11.05
N ILE A 161 0.77 -1.74 11.34
CA ILE A 161 -0.30 -1.50 12.32
C ILE A 161 0.23 -1.07 13.71
N ALA A 162 1.37 -1.59 14.12
CA ALA A 162 1.99 -1.36 15.42
C ALA A 162 3.34 -0.61 15.34
N MET A 163 3.68 -0.07 14.17
CA MET A 163 4.92 0.69 13.98
C MET A 163 4.67 2.17 14.27
N ASP A 164 5.68 2.83 14.86
CA ASP A 164 5.63 4.29 14.97
C ASP A 164 6.07 4.96 13.66
N LYS A 165 5.90 6.29 13.59
CA LYS A 165 6.20 7.03 12.37
C LYS A 165 7.70 7.04 12.04
N THR A 166 8.55 7.02 13.06
CA THR A 166 10.01 7.06 12.90
C THR A 166 10.50 5.77 12.27
N ASP A 167 10.03 4.62 12.78
CA ASP A 167 10.35 3.30 12.23
C ASP A 167 9.95 3.20 10.75
N ILE A 168 8.75 3.70 10.40
CA ILE A 168 8.27 3.72 9.01
C ILE A 168 9.15 4.59 8.14
N MET A 169 9.54 5.78 8.62
CA MET A 169 10.41 6.70 7.88
C MET A 169 11.81 6.13 7.67
N ASP A 170 12.36 5.43 8.66
CA ASP A 170 13.69 4.81 8.55
C ASP A 170 13.70 3.70 7.51
N ILE A 171 12.67 2.84 7.49
CA ILE A 171 12.53 1.86 6.42
C ILE A 171 12.33 2.55 5.06
N ALA A 172 11.51 3.60 4.99
CA ALA A 172 11.31 4.35 3.74
C ALA A 172 12.62 4.93 3.19
N ARG A 173 13.54 5.35 4.05
CA ARG A 173 14.89 5.80 3.65
C ARG A 173 15.76 4.63 3.20
N GLU A 174 15.73 3.52 3.94
CA GLU A 174 16.47 2.30 3.59
C GLU A 174 16.07 1.78 2.20
N ILE A 175 14.77 1.84 1.87
CA ILE A 175 14.24 1.37 0.58
C ILE A 175 14.17 2.46 -0.51
N GLY A 176 14.64 3.66 -0.21
CA GLY A 176 14.69 4.78 -1.16
C GLY A 176 13.34 5.39 -1.55
N THR A 177 12.24 5.07 -0.86
CA THR A 177 10.91 5.63 -1.14
C THR A 177 10.63 6.95 -0.42
N TYR A 178 11.45 7.31 0.57
CA TYR A 178 11.22 8.49 1.41
C TYR A 178 11.15 9.79 0.61
N GLU A 179 12.20 10.14 -0.14
CA GLU A 179 12.29 11.41 -0.88
C GLU A 179 11.18 11.56 -1.92
N THR A 180 10.83 10.47 -2.63
CA THR A 180 9.73 10.49 -3.61
C THR A 180 8.36 10.69 -2.95
N SER A 181 8.20 10.27 -1.69
CA SER A 181 6.94 10.38 -0.96
C SER A 181 6.64 11.79 -0.43
N ILE A 182 7.64 12.68 -0.42
CA ILE A 182 7.52 14.07 0.07
C ILE A 182 7.06 15.01 -1.05
#